data_AF-A0A7Y0JD86-F1
#
_entry.id   AF-A0A7Y0JD86-F1
#
_cell.length_a   1.000
_cell.length_b   1.000
_cell.length_c   1.000
_cell.angle_alpha   90.00
_cell.angle_beta   90.00
_cell.angle_gamma   90.00
#
_symmetry.space_group_name_H-M   'P 1'
#
loop_
_entity.id
_entity.type
_entity.pdbx_description
1 polymer ?
#
loop_
_entity_poly.entity_id
_entity_poly.type
_entity_poly.pdbx_seq_one_letter_code
_entity_poly.pdbx_strand_id
1 'polypeptide(L)'
;MPTDRPDDPREEETRMQPLTPFHLLRPQDLPRTVEELGDTASGPAAPQLAALAEALLDGPDEKTQDRAREAVALLDEALPDPEPVGTDPDESPGNRANDEAFAIVRVRGDALHLLRRSTAHAYLVLCEEESTTGTSLPAAQLHRLHLAFGALFALYSGTPVHRAEAAQGTPRAPRPLPAHTMGEADALRRWTRGHRVFMALVQGMVVAFHCMGDRLRAGDPERARQFLALATTLMRGSGAALTFTGDFPYSAYTVRVRPTLIPPSAPPDMTGLRWRDHEYLIRVLSDLRPLFGDLPPLLAADHRRLAEALDEAYQAHKSVCSHFVGSDTSSVLMADRTNESAVATLERFRRSRGQLVSGRRPRGGRREEQP
;
A
#
# COMPACT_ATOMS: atom_id res chain seq x y z
N MET A 1 -24.88 -51.80 11.28
CA MET A 1 -23.42 -51.69 11.05
C MET A 1 -23.18 -50.40 10.28
N PRO A 2 -22.87 -49.28 10.96
CA PRO A 2 -22.41 -48.10 10.27
C PRO A 2 -20.97 -48.35 9.82
N THR A 3 -20.73 -48.27 8.52
CA THR A 3 -19.39 -48.32 7.95
C THR A 3 -18.73 -46.95 8.17
N ASP A 4 -17.78 -46.90 9.10
CA ASP A 4 -16.79 -45.83 9.20
C ASP A 4 -16.12 -45.65 7.83
N ARG A 5 -16.30 -44.46 7.23
CA ARG A 5 -15.33 -43.97 6.26
C ARG A 5 -14.12 -43.47 7.05
N PRO A 6 -12.90 -43.83 6.66
CA PRO A 6 -11.73 -43.19 7.23
C PRO A 6 -11.75 -41.71 6.82
N ASP A 7 -11.56 -40.81 7.78
CA ASP A 7 -11.33 -39.38 7.55
C ASP A 7 -10.21 -39.22 6.51
N ASP A 8 -10.52 -38.58 5.39
CA ASP A 8 -9.52 -38.20 4.40
C ASP A 8 -8.68 -37.05 5.00
N PRO A 9 -7.36 -37.22 5.22
CA PRO A 9 -6.51 -36.18 5.78
C PRO A 9 -6.43 -34.91 4.89
N ARG A 10 -7.00 -34.94 3.68
CA ARG A 10 -7.12 -33.77 2.79
C ARG A 10 -8.34 -32.90 3.09
N GLU A 11 -9.36 -33.41 3.78
CA GLU A 11 -10.53 -32.60 4.16
C GLU A 11 -10.22 -31.65 5.33
N GLU A 12 -9.29 -32.03 6.21
CA GLU A 12 -8.85 -31.18 7.34
C GLU A 12 -7.97 -29.99 6.91
N GLU A 13 -7.30 -30.09 5.75
CA GLU A 13 -6.43 -29.04 5.19
C GLU A 13 -7.22 -27.92 4.47
N THR A 14 -8.56 -28.02 4.42
CA THR A 14 -9.44 -27.01 3.81
C THR A 14 -9.87 -25.92 4.79
N ARG A 15 -9.55 -26.04 6.08
CA ARG A 15 -9.69 -24.92 7.02
C ARG A 15 -8.63 -23.87 6.70
N MET A 16 -9.07 -22.74 6.13
CA MET A 16 -8.29 -21.50 6.10
C MET A 16 -7.59 -21.33 7.45
N GLN A 17 -6.25 -21.42 7.47
CA GLN A 17 -5.50 -21.00 8.65
C GLN A 17 -5.95 -19.58 8.99
N PRO A 18 -6.32 -19.30 10.26
CA PRO A 18 -6.75 -17.98 10.64
C PRO A 18 -5.63 -16.99 10.31
N LEU A 19 -5.97 -15.97 9.51
CA LEU A 19 -5.03 -14.93 9.14
C LEU A 19 -4.53 -14.23 10.40
N THR A 20 -3.21 -14.15 10.59
CA THR A 20 -2.64 -13.36 11.67
C THR A 20 -3.12 -11.91 11.54
N PRO A 21 -3.61 -11.28 12.63
CA PRO A 21 -3.97 -9.87 12.65
C PRO A 21 -2.84 -9.00 12.12
N PHE A 22 -3.20 -7.99 11.33
CA PHE A 22 -2.26 -6.99 10.83
C PHE A 22 -2.65 -5.62 11.37
N HIS A 23 -1.79 -5.06 12.22
CA HIS A 23 -2.09 -3.84 12.95
C HIS A 23 -1.81 -2.61 12.08
N LEU A 24 -2.82 -1.74 11.95
CA LEU A 24 -2.68 -0.45 11.29
C LEU A 24 -3.28 0.65 12.17
N LEU A 25 -2.70 1.85 12.12
CA LEU A 25 -3.34 3.02 12.71
C LEU A 25 -4.67 3.30 12.00
N ARG A 26 -5.55 4.07 12.65
CA ARG A 26 -6.59 4.78 11.89
C ARG A 26 -5.90 5.87 11.07
N PRO A 27 -6.25 6.07 9.79
CA PRO A 27 -5.62 7.11 8.99
C PRO A 27 -5.84 8.53 9.55
N GLN A 28 -6.90 8.72 10.37
CA GLN A 28 -7.16 9.93 11.13
C GLN A 28 -6.11 10.24 12.20
N ASP A 29 -5.48 9.20 12.77
CA ASP A 29 -4.50 9.29 13.86
C ASP A 29 -3.05 9.33 13.32
N LEU A 30 -2.88 9.34 11.99
CA LEU A 30 -1.55 9.45 11.38
C LEU A 30 -0.96 10.84 11.61
N PRO A 31 0.35 10.94 11.90
CA PRO A 31 1.06 12.20 12.05
C PRO A 31 0.87 13.11 10.83
N ARG A 32 0.62 14.38 11.10
CA ARG A 32 0.39 15.42 10.09
C ARG A 32 1.57 16.36 9.92
N THR A 33 2.49 16.38 10.88
CA THR A 33 3.68 17.22 10.87
C THR A 33 4.92 16.39 11.22
N VAL A 34 6.10 16.96 10.97
CA VAL A 34 7.36 16.31 11.36
C VAL A 34 7.49 16.26 12.88
N GLU A 35 6.96 17.26 13.57
CA GLU A 35 6.96 17.36 15.01
C GLU A 35 6.06 16.29 15.64
N GLU A 36 4.92 15.96 15.02
CA GLU A 36 4.04 14.87 15.44
C GLU A 36 4.63 13.46 15.21
N LEU A 37 5.61 13.31 14.30
CA LEU A 37 6.38 12.06 14.18
C LEU A 37 7.31 11.86 15.39
N GLY A 38 7.61 12.90 16.16
CA GLY A 38 8.50 12.82 17.32
C GLY A 38 9.97 12.60 16.95
N ASP A 39 10.74 12.08 17.92
CA ASP A 39 12.16 11.80 17.72
C ASP A 39 12.36 10.46 16.99
N THR A 40 12.40 10.53 15.67
CA THR A 40 12.60 9.38 14.78
C THR A 40 13.98 8.73 14.91
N ALA A 41 14.98 9.39 15.52
CA ALA A 41 16.29 8.79 15.75
C ALA A 41 16.34 7.97 17.05
N SER A 42 15.35 8.13 17.93
CA SER A 42 15.28 7.47 19.22
C SER A 42 14.55 6.12 19.18
N GLY A 43 14.84 5.29 20.19
CA GLY A 43 14.20 4.00 20.42
C GLY A 43 15.04 2.79 19.98
N PRO A 44 14.77 1.60 20.53
CA PRO A 44 15.64 0.42 20.37
C PRO A 44 15.71 -0.09 18.93
N ALA A 45 14.64 0.08 18.14
CA ALA A 45 14.60 -0.37 16.76
C ALA A 45 15.23 0.62 15.75
N ALA A 46 15.48 1.88 16.13
CA ALA A 46 15.92 2.91 15.19
C ALA A 46 17.23 2.56 14.45
N PRO A 47 18.28 2.01 15.09
CA PRO A 47 19.49 1.59 14.39
C PRO A 47 19.23 0.49 13.36
N GLN A 48 18.35 -0.45 13.68
CA GLN A 48 18.03 -1.56 12.79
C GLN A 48 17.23 -1.10 11.57
N LEU A 49 16.29 -0.17 11.77
CA LEU A 49 15.56 0.48 10.69
C LEU A 49 16.51 1.30 9.80
N ALA A 50 17.47 2.03 10.37
CA ALA A 50 18.48 2.75 9.60
C ALA A 50 19.34 1.80 8.75
N ALA A 51 19.72 0.63 9.30
CA ALA A 51 20.47 -0.39 8.57
C ALA A 51 19.65 -0.99 7.41
N LEU A 52 18.35 -1.22 7.62
CA LEU A 52 17.43 -1.62 6.55
C LEU A 52 17.30 -0.53 5.48
N ALA A 53 17.14 0.73 5.88
CA ALA A 53 17.05 1.85 4.96
C ALA A 53 18.26 1.93 4.01
N GLU A 54 19.47 1.81 4.55
CA GLU A 54 20.70 1.83 3.76
C GLU A 54 20.83 0.59 2.86
N ALA A 55 20.56 -0.61 3.38
CA ALA A 55 20.64 -1.85 2.60
C ALA A 55 19.70 -1.83 1.38
N LEU A 56 18.51 -1.24 1.51
CA LEU A 56 17.50 -1.24 0.45
C LEU A 56 17.77 -0.22 -0.66
N LEU A 57 18.78 0.66 -0.53
CA LEU A 57 19.20 1.55 -1.60
C LEU A 57 19.73 0.77 -2.81
N ASP A 58 20.51 -0.29 -2.59
CA ASP A 58 21.07 -1.10 -3.68
C ASP A 58 20.21 -2.33 -4.02
N GLY A 59 19.17 -2.58 -3.22
CA GLY A 59 18.32 -3.77 -3.25
C GLY A 59 18.61 -4.74 -2.10
N PRO A 60 17.67 -5.64 -1.76
CA PRO A 60 17.83 -6.57 -0.65
C PRO A 60 19.06 -7.48 -0.84
N ASP A 61 19.79 -7.72 0.24
CA ASP A 61 20.88 -8.70 0.31
C ASP A 61 20.45 -9.96 1.09
N GLU A 62 21.34 -10.94 1.18
CA GLU A 62 21.07 -12.22 1.89
C GLU A 62 20.73 -12.03 3.38
N LYS A 63 21.09 -10.90 3.98
CA LYS A 63 20.85 -10.58 5.39
C LYS A 63 19.62 -9.70 5.59
N THR A 64 19.00 -9.18 4.53
CA THR A 64 17.89 -8.23 4.63
C THR A 64 16.69 -8.82 5.37
N GLN A 65 16.36 -10.09 5.13
CA GLN A 65 15.25 -10.75 5.82
C GLN A 65 15.54 -10.93 7.32
N ASP A 66 16.77 -11.31 7.69
CA ASP A 66 17.17 -11.43 9.10
C ASP A 66 17.12 -10.07 9.80
N ARG A 67 17.58 -9.00 9.12
CA ARG A 67 17.48 -7.64 9.66
C ARG A 67 16.03 -7.23 9.90
N ALA A 68 15.11 -7.61 9.00
CA ALA A 68 13.68 -7.34 9.15
C ALA A 68 13.06 -8.13 10.32
N ARG A 69 13.43 -9.41 10.51
CA ARG A 69 13.00 -10.22 11.67
C ARG A 69 13.45 -9.60 12.99
N GLU A 70 14.71 -9.17 13.06
CA GLU A 70 15.26 -8.51 14.24
C GLU A 70 14.53 -7.18 14.54
N ALA A 71 14.27 -6.36 13.52
CA ALA A 71 13.49 -5.13 13.69
C ALA A 71 12.08 -5.42 14.22
N VAL A 72 11.41 -6.44 13.69
CA VAL A 72 10.09 -6.89 14.15
C VAL A 72 10.14 -7.34 15.62
N ALA A 73 11.12 -8.17 16.00
CA ALA A 73 11.27 -8.64 17.38
C ALA A 73 11.45 -7.46 18.36
N LEU A 74 12.34 -6.51 18.03
CA LEU A 74 12.57 -5.31 18.85
C LEU A 74 11.30 -4.45 18.99
N LEU A 75 10.49 -4.34 17.93
CA LEU A 75 9.26 -3.56 17.94
C LEU A 75 8.13 -4.27 18.67
N ASP A 76 8.09 -5.60 18.63
CA ASP A 76 7.10 -6.39 19.35
C ASP A 76 7.39 -6.43 20.86
N GLU A 77 8.67 -6.37 21.27
CA GLU A 77 9.08 -6.34 22.68
C GLU A 77 8.98 -4.96 23.34
N ALA A 78 9.11 -3.86 22.57
CA ALA A 78 9.33 -2.53 23.13
C ALA A 78 8.09 -1.84 23.75
N LEU A 79 6.87 -2.27 23.41
CA LEU A 79 5.62 -1.70 23.94
C LEU A 79 4.58 -2.80 24.19
N PRO A 80 3.62 -2.57 25.11
CA PRO A 80 2.47 -3.46 25.26
C PRO A 80 1.74 -3.63 23.93
N ASP A 81 1.02 -4.75 23.79
CA ASP A 81 0.26 -5.04 22.58
C ASP A 81 -0.60 -3.83 22.16
N PRO A 82 -0.62 -3.47 20.87
CA PRO A 82 -1.38 -2.34 20.38
C PRO A 82 -2.85 -2.43 20.79
N GLU A 83 -3.38 -1.36 21.39
CA GLU A 83 -4.77 -1.34 21.86
C GLU A 83 -5.71 -1.29 20.65
N PRO A 84 -6.57 -2.29 20.43
CA PRO A 84 -7.54 -2.25 19.35
C PRO A 84 -8.51 -1.09 19.55
N VAL A 85 -8.85 -0.43 18.45
CA VAL A 85 -9.94 0.53 18.42
C VAL A 85 -11.23 -0.22 18.74
N GLY A 86 -11.86 0.10 19.87
CA GLY A 86 -13.19 -0.41 20.23
C GLY A 86 -14.28 0.18 19.32
N THR A 87 -15.17 1.01 19.87
CA THR A 87 -16.18 1.69 19.06
C THR A 87 -15.54 2.80 18.22
N ASP A 88 -15.73 2.74 16.90
CA ASP A 88 -15.22 3.74 15.96
C ASP A 88 -16.38 4.44 15.22
N PRO A 89 -16.70 5.71 15.56
CA PRO A 89 -17.79 6.44 14.91
C PRO A 89 -17.49 6.80 13.45
N ASP A 90 -16.22 6.79 13.03
CA ASP A 90 -15.81 7.12 11.66
C ASP A 90 -15.76 5.88 10.73
N GLU A 91 -16.02 4.68 11.27
CA GLU A 91 -16.01 3.44 10.50
C GLU A 91 -17.31 3.27 9.69
N SER A 92 -17.19 3.22 8.36
CA SER A 92 -18.31 2.82 7.51
C SER A 92 -18.36 1.29 7.32
N PRO A 93 -19.54 0.71 6.97
CA PRO A 93 -19.65 -0.72 6.68
C PRO A 93 -18.66 -1.20 5.62
N GLY A 94 -18.42 -0.40 4.57
CA GLY A 94 -17.43 -0.71 3.54
C GLY A 94 -15.98 -0.68 4.06
N ASN A 95 -15.67 0.19 5.03
CA ASN A 95 -14.36 0.19 5.66
C ASN A 95 -14.15 -1.08 6.47
N ARG A 96 -15.13 -1.44 7.32
CA ARG A 96 -15.12 -2.65 8.14
C ARG A 96 -14.94 -3.91 7.29
N ALA A 97 -15.71 -4.02 6.20
CA ALA A 97 -15.64 -5.18 5.31
C ALA A 97 -14.25 -5.36 4.67
N ASN A 98 -13.58 -4.27 4.29
CA ASN A 98 -12.20 -4.34 3.81
C ASN A 98 -11.23 -4.73 4.92
N ASP A 99 -11.35 -4.14 6.11
CA ASP A 99 -10.47 -4.46 7.23
C ASP A 99 -10.63 -5.95 7.64
N GLU A 100 -11.85 -6.48 7.71
CA GLU A 100 -12.13 -7.89 7.97
C GLU A 100 -11.53 -8.83 6.90
N ALA A 101 -11.72 -8.51 5.62
CA ALA A 101 -11.24 -9.36 4.52
C ALA A 101 -9.70 -9.51 4.47
N PHE A 102 -8.97 -8.52 4.99
CA PHE A 102 -7.50 -8.55 5.03
C PHE A 102 -6.94 -8.78 6.45
N ALA A 103 -7.82 -9.04 7.41
CA ALA A 103 -7.56 -9.15 8.85
C ALA A 103 -6.74 -7.96 9.39
N ILE A 104 -7.15 -6.75 9.02
CA ILE A 104 -6.65 -5.50 9.56
C ILE A 104 -7.32 -5.26 10.91
N VAL A 105 -6.50 -5.02 11.93
CA VAL A 105 -6.98 -4.53 13.23
C VAL A 105 -6.53 -3.09 13.38
N ARG A 106 -7.49 -2.19 13.53
CA ARG A 106 -7.20 -0.78 13.79
C ARG A 106 -6.78 -0.60 15.23
N VAL A 107 -5.66 0.07 15.44
CA VAL A 107 -5.04 0.24 16.76
C VAL A 107 -4.77 1.70 17.08
N ARG A 108 -4.68 2.01 18.37
CA ARG A 108 -4.30 3.34 18.91
C ARG A 108 -3.05 3.21 19.78
N GLY A 109 -2.33 4.32 19.94
CA GLY A 109 -1.12 4.36 20.77
C GLY A 109 -0.10 5.35 20.21
N ASP A 110 1.18 5.13 20.55
CA ASP A 110 2.31 5.88 19.99
C ASP A 110 2.39 5.67 18.48
N ALA A 111 2.07 6.73 17.72
CA ALA A 111 1.98 6.69 16.28
C ALA A 111 3.32 6.32 15.61
N LEU A 112 4.46 6.83 16.10
CA LEU A 112 5.76 6.52 15.51
C LEU A 112 6.09 5.04 15.71
N HIS A 113 5.89 4.52 16.93
CA HIS A 113 6.09 3.11 17.20
C HIS A 113 5.20 2.22 16.32
N LEU A 114 3.90 2.54 16.22
CA LEU A 114 2.95 1.76 15.42
C LEU A 114 3.24 1.82 13.92
N LEU A 115 3.72 2.96 13.41
CA LEU A 115 4.19 3.09 12.02
C LEU A 115 5.45 2.26 11.75
N ARG A 116 6.42 2.27 12.68
CA ARG A 116 7.61 1.40 12.60
C ARG A 116 7.21 -0.07 12.59
N ARG A 117 6.35 -0.47 13.53
CA ARG A 117 5.88 -1.86 13.70
C ARG A 117 5.14 -2.34 12.45
N SER A 118 4.11 -1.64 12.01
CA SER A 118 3.33 -2.01 10.82
C SER A 118 4.18 -2.07 9.55
N THR A 119 5.12 -1.13 9.38
CA THR A 119 6.03 -1.11 8.23
C THR A 119 7.02 -2.27 8.27
N ALA A 120 7.62 -2.56 9.43
CA ALA A 120 8.56 -3.68 9.58
C ALA A 120 7.88 -5.03 9.36
N HIS A 121 6.67 -5.21 9.91
CA HIS A 121 5.85 -6.41 9.67
C HIS A 121 5.47 -6.55 8.20
N ALA A 122 5.01 -5.48 7.54
CA ALA A 122 4.71 -5.50 6.11
C ALA A 122 5.93 -5.87 5.25
N TYR A 123 7.09 -5.35 5.62
CA TYR A 123 8.33 -5.65 4.91
C TYR A 123 8.81 -7.09 5.13
N LEU A 124 8.70 -7.60 6.36
CA LEU A 124 8.99 -9.01 6.64
C LEU A 124 8.06 -9.94 5.84
N VAL A 125 6.77 -9.60 5.75
CA VAL A 125 5.80 -10.31 4.91
C VAL A 125 6.26 -10.34 3.46
N LEU A 126 6.72 -9.21 2.91
CA LEU A 126 7.27 -9.15 1.55
C LEU A 126 8.46 -10.11 1.38
N CYS A 127 9.45 -10.05 2.28
CA CYS A 127 10.61 -10.96 2.23
C CYS A 127 10.19 -12.44 2.34
N GLU A 128 9.24 -12.78 3.21
CA GLU A 128 8.72 -14.14 3.34
C GLU A 128 8.04 -14.62 2.07
N GLU A 129 7.16 -13.82 1.47
CA GLU A 129 6.50 -14.14 0.20
C GLU A 129 7.52 -14.39 -0.92
N GLU A 130 8.52 -13.52 -1.06
CA GLU A 130 9.59 -13.68 -2.06
C GLU A 130 10.39 -14.96 -1.84
N SER A 131 10.77 -15.25 -0.59
CA SER A 131 11.54 -16.44 -0.23
C SER A 131 10.76 -17.75 -0.40
N THR A 132 9.45 -17.73 -0.14
CA THR A 132 8.61 -18.94 -0.14
C THR A 132 8.03 -19.24 -1.53
N THR A 133 7.57 -18.21 -2.22
CA THR A 133 6.75 -18.37 -3.44
C THR A 133 7.33 -17.66 -4.67
N GLY A 134 8.41 -16.89 -4.52
CA GLY A 134 9.02 -16.15 -5.62
C GLY A 134 8.14 -15.01 -6.14
N THR A 135 8.55 -14.41 -7.27
CA THR A 135 7.79 -13.35 -7.92
C THR A 135 8.11 -13.29 -9.41
N SER A 136 7.12 -13.00 -10.26
CA SER A 136 7.34 -12.75 -11.69
C SER A 136 7.63 -11.27 -12.01
N LEU A 137 7.65 -10.40 -10.99
CA LEU A 137 7.88 -8.98 -11.19
C LEU A 137 9.25 -8.73 -11.86
N PRO A 138 9.33 -7.80 -12.83
CA PRO A 138 10.60 -7.33 -13.35
C PRO A 138 11.48 -6.78 -12.21
N ALA A 139 12.79 -7.03 -12.28
CA ALA A 139 13.76 -6.59 -11.27
C ALA A 139 13.63 -5.10 -10.90
N ALA A 140 13.37 -4.23 -11.88
CA ALA A 140 13.18 -2.80 -11.64
C ALA A 140 11.90 -2.49 -10.84
N GLN A 141 10.81 -3.26 -11.03
CA GLN A 141 9.58 -3.10 -10.24
C GLN A 141 9.78 -3.63 -8.82
N LEU A 142 10.43 -4.79 -8.68
CA LEU A 142 10.75 -5.35 -7.37
C LEU A 142 11.66 -4.40 -6.58
N HIS A 143 12.69 -3.84 -7.21
CA HIS A 143 13.55 -2.85 -6.58
C HIS A 143 12.78 -1.61 -6.11
N ARG A 144 11.85 -1.08 -6.93
CA ARG A 144 10.98 0.05 -6.51
C ARG A 144 10.14 -0.30 -5.27
N LEU A 145 9.71 -1.54 -5.12
CA LEU A 145 8.97 -2.01 -3.96
C LEU A 145 9.86 -2.00 -2.70
N HIS A 146 11.06 -2.58 -2.76
CA HIS A 146 12.02 -2.54 -1.65
C HIS A 146 12.46 -1.11 -1.31
N LEU A 147 12.72 -0.29 -2.32
CA LEU A 147 13.13 1.10 -2.15
C LEU A 147 12.06 1.94 -1.43
N ALA A 148 10.77 1.65 -1.67
CA ALA A 148 9.68 2.30 -0.94
C ALA A 148 9.70 1.99 0.56
N PHE A 149 9.98 0.74 0.93
CA PHE A 149 10.20 0.38 2.34
C PHE A 149 11.47 1.00 2.91
N GLY A 150 12.57 1.00 2.15
CA GLY A 150 13.80 1.69 2.53
C GLY A 150 13.58 3.17 2.84
N ALA A 151 12.76 3.85 2.04
CA ALA A 151 12.39 5.25 2.25
C ALA A 151 11.53 5.46 3.52
N LEU A 152 10.61 4.54 3.85
CA LEU A 152 9.88 4.58 5.12
C LEU A 152 10.79 4.33 6.31
N PHE A 153 11.67 3.33 6.21
CA PHE A 153 12.63 3.06 7.27
C PHE A 153 13.55 4.26 7.51
N ALA A 154 14.00 4.94 6.45
CA ALA A 154 14.78 6.16 6.57
C ALA A 154 14.00 7.24 7.33
N LEU A 155 12.73 7.47 6.96
CA LEU A 155 11.87 8.43 7.65
C LEU A 155 11.74 8.08 9.14
N TYR A 156 11.47 6.81 9.46
CA TYR A 156 11.21 6.38 10.83
C TYR A 156 12.46 6.13 11.68
N SER A 157 13.65 6.16 11.10
CA SER A 157 14.93 6.09 11.80
C SER A 157 15.66 7.44 11.90
N GLY A 158 15.08 8.51 11.35
CA GLY A 158 15.74 9.82 11.26
C GLY A 158 16.88 9.88 10.24
N THR A 159 16.99 8.90 9.34
CA THR A 159 17.97 8.90 8.26
C THR A 159 17.48 9.78 7.10
N PRO A 160 18.36 10.56 6.42
CA PRO A 160 17.93 11.42 5.32
C PRO A 160 17.27 10.66 4.16
N VAL A 161 16.00 10.98 3.89
CA VAL A 161 15.15 10.28 2.91
C VAL A 161 15.60 10.47 1.45
N HIS A 162 16.31 11.55 1.13
CA HIS A 162 16.74 11.89 -0.24
C HIS A 162 17.68 10.89 -0.92
N ARG A 163 18.35 10.01 -0.16
CA ARG A 163 19.25 9.00 -0.74
C ARG A 163 18.51 7.98 -1.61
N ALA A 164 17.26 7.68 -1.27
CA ALA A 164 16.45 6.71 -2.01
C ALA A 164 16.14 7.17 -3.44
N GLU A 165 15.98 8.46 -3.69
CA GLU A 165 15.72 8.96 -5.04
C GLU A 165 16.93 8.83 -5.97
N ALA A 166 18.13 9.04 -5.43
CA ALA A 166 19.38 8.94 -6.18
C ALA A 166 19.75 7.48 -6.51
N ALA A 167 19.23 6.51 -5.75
CA ALA A 167 19.55 5.10 -5.85
C ALA A 167 18.77 4.34 -6.95
N GLN A 168 18.09 5.03 -7.89
CA GLN A 168 17.37 4.43 -9.03
C GLN A 168 18.27 3.74 -10.08
N GLY A 169 19.47 3.30 -9.70
CA GLY A 169 20.40 2.56 -10.53
C GLY A 169 19.94 1.14 -10.86
N THR A 170 20.75 0.42 -11.62
CA THR A 170 20.46 -0.95 -12.04
C THR A 170 20.46 -1.88 -10.82
N PRO A 171 19.34 -2.58 -10.50
CA PRO A 171 19.22 -3.35 -9.26
C PRO A 171 20.22 -4.50 -9.16
N ARG A 172 20.68 -4.79 -7.94
CA ARG A 172 21.26 -6.09 -7.61
C ARG A 172 20.11 -7.07 -7.39
N ALA A 173 19.53 -7.57 -8.48
CA ALA A 173 18.33 -8.40 -8.37
C ALA A 173 18.67 -9.79 -7.77
N PRO A 174 17.93 -10.25 -6.74
CA PRO A 174 17.76 -11.68 -6.56
C PRO A 174 17.14 -12.22 -7.84
N ARG A 175 17.65 -13.34 -8.37
CA ARG A 175 17.04 -14.01 -9.52
C ARG A 175 15.64 -14.44 -9.07
N PRO A 176 14.55 -13.88 -9.64
CA PRO A 176 13.22 -14.26 -9.19
C PRO A 176 13.08 -15.77 -9.36
N LEU A 177 12.71 -16.47 -8.28
CA LEU A 177 12.20 -17.82 -8.43
C LEU A 177 10.97 -17.67 -9.35
N PRO A 178 10.98 -18.29 -10.53
CA PRO A 178 9.90 -18.08 -11.46
C PRO A 178 8.61 -18.58 -10.79
N ALA A 179 7.53 -17.81 -10.90
CA ALA A 179 6.22 -18.14 -10.38
C ALA A 179 5.71 -19.43 -11.06
N HIS A 180 6.18 -20.58 -10.61
CA HIS A 180 5.88 -21.88 -11.15
C HIS A 180 5.41 -22.73 -9.99
N THR A 181 4.14 -23.15 -10.10
CA THR A 181 3.37 -23.91 -9.10
C THR A 181 2.92 -23.14 -7.86
N MET A 182 2.50 -21.88 -8.00
CA MET A 182 1.68 -21.27 -6.95
C MET A 182 0.31 -21.98 -6.93
N GLY A 183 0.02 -22.68 -5.85
CA GLY A 183 -1.24 -23.37 -5.66
C GLY A 183 -2.39 -22.39 -5.36
N GLU A 184 -3.59 -22.94 -5.30
CA GLU A 184 -4.81 -22.22 -4.92
C GLU A 184 -4.72 -21.54 -3.54
N ALA A 185 -4.17 -22.23 -2.54
CA ALA A 185 -3.99 -21.70 -1.20
C ALA A 185 -2.96 -20.56 -1.16
N ASP A 186 -1.88 -20.69 -1.94
CA ASP A 186 -0.82 -19.68 -2.03
C ASP A 186 -1.33 -18.38 -2.68
N ALA A 187 -2.27 -18.47 -3.63
CA ALA A 187 -2.85 -17.29 -4.27
C ALA A 187 -3.68 -16.44 -3.29
N LEU A 188 -4.51 -17.06 -2.45
CA LEU A 188 -5.26 -16.32 -1.42
C LEU A 188 -4.32 -15.71 -0.37
N ARG A 189 -3.27 -16.44 0.02
CA ARG A 189 -2.21 -15.94 0.89
C ARG A 189 -1.50 -14.74 0.27
N ARG A 190 -1.05 -14.83 -0.99
CA ARG A 190 -0.42 -13.74 -1.75
C ARG A 190 -1.34 -12.53 -1.89
N TRP A 191 -2.59 -12.76 -2.23
CA TRP A 191 -3.61 -11.70 -2.33
C TRP A 191 -3.73 -10.94 -1.01
N THR A 192 -3.90 -11.66 0.10
CA THR A 192 -4.08 -11.04 1.41
C THR A 192 -2.83 -10.31 1.89
N ARG A 193 -1.69 -10.98 1.83
CA ARG A 193 -0.40 -10.46 2.31
C ARG A 193 0.12 -9.33 1.43
N GLY A 194 -0.05 -9.42 0.12
CA GLY A 194 0.28 -8.36 -0.82
C GLY A 194 -0.54 -7.08 -0.58
N HIS A 195 -1.83 -7.20 -0.25
CA HIS A 195 -2.61 -6.04 0.17
C HIS A 195 -2.03 -5.39 1.43
N ARG A 196 -1.61 -6.16 2.45
CA ARG A 196 -0.98 -5.58 3.65
C ARG A 196 0.29 -4.79 3.35
N VAL A 197 1.11 -5.29 2.41
CA VAL A 197 2.29 -4.57 1.88
C VAL A 197 1.87 -3.22 1.27
N PHE A 198 0.87 -3.23 0.38
CA PHE A 198 0.32 -2.00 -0.22
C PHE A 198 -0.26 -1.05 0.84
N MET A 199 -0.98 -1.57 1.83
CA MET A 199 -1.67 -0.77 2.84
C MET A 199 -0.69 -0.02 3.76
N ALA A 200 0.43 -0.65 4.14
CA ALA A 200 1.49 0.03 4.90
C ALA A 200 2.10 1.20 4.11
N LEU A 201 2.36 1.01 2.81
CA LEU A 201 2.86 2.08 1.93
C LEU A 201 1.90 3.26 1.83
N VAL A 202 0.59 3.00 1.84
CA VAL A 202 -0.44 4.06 1.82
C VAL A 202 -0.43 4.88 3.11
N GLN A 203 -0.25 4.27 4.29
CA GLN A 203 -0.12 5.05 5.53
C GLN A 203 1.10 5.96 5.51
N GLY A 204 2.26 5.44 5.06
CA GLY A 204 3.46 6.25 4.87
C GLY A 204 3.27 7.38 3.86
N MET A 205 2.51 7.14 2.78
CA MET A 205 2.21 8.15 1.78
C MET A 205 1.29 9.25 2.31
N VAL A 206 0.31 8.90 3.15
CA VAL A 206 -0.53 9.89 3.85
C VAL A 206 0.32 10.80 4.75
N VAL A 207 1.23 10.22 5.53
CA VAL A 207 2.18 10.99 6.37
C VAL A 207 3.03 11.92 5.50
N ALA A 208 3.61 11.40 4.41
CA ALA A 208 4.42 12.20 3.49
C ALA A 208 3.65 13.40 2.93
N PHE A 209 2.39 13.21 2.51
CA PHE A 209 1.57 14.30 1.99
C PHE A 209 1.20 15.34 3.04
N HIS A 210 0.90 14.93 4.27
CA HIS A 210 0.66 15.87 5.35
C HIS A 210 1.90 16.69 5.67
N CYS A 211 3.05 16.05 5.87
CA CYS A 211 4.31 16.74 6.16
C CYS A 211 4.71 17.68 5.01
N MET A 212 4.52 17.28 3.74
CA MET A 212 4.74 18.15 2.59
C MET A 212 3.86 19.40 2.66
N GLY A 213 2.55 19.23 2.88
CA GLY A 213 1.61 20.34 2.95
C GLY A 213 1.89 21.28 4.12
N ASP A 214 2.30 20.73 5.25
CA ASP A 214 2.72 21.50 6.42
C ASP A 214 3.98 22.34 6.13
N ARG A 215 5.04 21.74 5.57
CA ARG A 215 6.28 22.47 5.22
C ARG A 215 6.06 23.55 4.17
N LEU A 216 5.18 23.31 3.19
CA LEU A 216 4.79 24.36 2.22
C LEU A 216 4.10 25.55 2.91
N ARG A 217 3.18 25.29 3.85
CA ARG A 217 2.49 26.36 4.60
C ARG A 217 3.45 27.12 5.52
N ALA A 218 4.48 26.45 6.04
CA ALA A 218 5.53 27.05 6.84
C ALA A 218 6.57 27.85 6.03
N GLY A 219 6.48 27.85 4.70
CA GLY A 219 7.45 28.54 3.83
C GLY A 219 8.81 27.83 3.73
N ASP A 220 8.85 26.50 3.91
CA ASP A 220 10.04 25.65 3.83
C ASP A 220 9.95 24.70 2.62
N PRO A 221 10.10 25.22 1.38
CA PRO A 221 9.92 24.42 0.17
C PRO A 221 11.02 23.37 -0.01
N GLU A 222 12.23 23.58 0.52
CA GLU A 222 13.31 22.60 0.50
C GLU A 222 12.95 21.35 1.33
N ARG A 223 12.32 21.53 2.50
CA ARG A 223 11.80 20.38 3.25
C ARG A 223 10.53 19.80 2.63
N ALA A 224 9.67 20.61 2.03
CA ALA A 224 8.54 20.07 1.27
C ALA A 224 9.00 19.16 0.12
N ARG A 225 10.10 19.51 -0.55
CA ARG A 225 10.70 18.69 -1.63
C ARG A 225 11.02 17.26 -1.19
N GLN A 226 11.52 17.07 0.03
CA GLN A 226 11.89 15.73 0.54
C GLN A 226 10.65 14.86 0.70
N PHE A 227 9.56 15.42 1.24
CA PHE A 227 8.31 14.71 1.39
C PHE A 227 7.59 14.46 0.06
N LEU A 228 7.73 15.37 -0.91
CA LEU A 228 7.24 15.16 -2.27
C LEU A 228 8.00 14.04 -3.00
N ALA A 229 9.32 13.98 -2.84
CA ALA A 229 10.15 12.88 -3.33
C ALA A 229 9.79 11.55 -2.65
N LEU A 230 9.61 11.55 -1.32
CA LEU A 230 9.13 10.40 -0.58
C LEU A 230 7.78 9.90 -1.11
N ALA A 231 6.78 10.78 -1.22
CA ALA A 231 5.47 10.41 -1.75
C ALA A 231 5.56 9.83 -3.17
N THR A 232 6.46 10.35 -4.01
CA THR A 232 6.72 9.82 -5.35
C THR A 232 7.28 8.39 -5.31
N THR A 233 8.27 8.14 -4.45
CA THR A 233 8.84 6.79 -4.24
C THR A 233 7.80 5.82 -3.72
N LEU A 234 7.00 6.22 -2.73
CA LEU A 234 5.92 5.40 -2.16
C LEU A 234 4.81 5.11 -3.18
N MET A 235 4.48 6.06 -4.05
CA MET A 235 3.49 5.86 -5.12
C MET A 235 3.97 4.81 -6.13
N ARG A 236 5.24 4.87 -6.56
CA ARG A 236 5.83 3.85 -7.45
C ARG A 236 5.91 2.48 -6.78
N GLY A 237 6.33 2.45 -5.51
CA GLY A 237 6.33 1.22 -4.71
C GLY A 237 4.93 0.63 -4.56
N SER A 238 3.92 1.48 -4.37
CA SER A 238 2.50 1.05 -4.30
C SER A 238 2.04 0.42 -5.62
N GLY A 239 2.44 0.98 -6.77
CA GLY A 239 2.20 0.35 -8.07
C GLY A 239 2.84 -1.04 -8.18
N ALA A 240 4.09 -1.19 -7.73
CA ALA A 240 4.76 -2.48 -7.69
C ALA A 240 4.11 -3.46 -6.70
N ALA A 241 3.67 -2.99 -5.53
CA ALA A 241 2.94 -3.79 -4.55
C ALA A 241 1.62 -4.34 -5.12
N LEU A 242 0.90 -3.55 -5.93
CA LEU A 242 -0.32 -4.03 -6.59
C LEU A 242 -0.01 -5.14 -7.61
N THR A 243 1.02 -4.97 -8.45
CA THR A 243 1.46 -6.03 -9.37
C THR A 243 1.86 -7.28 -8.60
N PHE A 244 2.63 -7.13 -7.52
CA PHE A 244 3.06 -8.23 -6.65
C PHE A 244 1.88 -8.97 -6.02
N THR A 245 0.86 -8.23 -5.59
CA THR A 245 -0.35 -8.77 -5.00
C THR A 245 -1.13 -9.63 -5.98
N GLY A 246 -1.14 -9.27 -7.27
CA GLY A 246 -1.81 -10.02 -8.34
C GLY A 246 -0.93 -11.05 -9.05
N ASP A 247 0.28 -11.32 -8.54
CA ASP A 247 1.26 -12.18 -9.20
C ASP A 247 0.97 -13.67 -8.99
N PHE A 248 -0.12 -14.14 -9.59
CA PHE A 248 -0.54 -15.54 -9.61
C PHE A 248 -1.52 -15.83 -10.77
N PRO A 249 -1.75 -17.11 -11.11
CA PRO A 249 -2.62 -17.46 -12.24
C PRO A 249 -4.09 -17.05 -12.06
N TYR A 250 -4.75 -16.67 -13.15
CA TYR A 250 -6.19 -16.35 -13.18
C TYR A 250 -7.08 -17.49 -12.64
N SER A 251 -6.74 -18.75 -12.91
CA SER A 251 -7.48 -19.90 -12.39
C SER A 251 -7.58 -19.87 -10.86
N ALA A 252 -6.47 -19.64 -10.18
CA ALA A 252 -6.43 -19.54 -8.72
C ALA A 252 -7.23 -18.34 -8.20
N TYR A 253 -7.24 -17.21 -8.94
CA TYR A 253 -8.13 -16.08 -8.64
C TYR A 253 -9.59 -16.50 -8.63
N THR A 254 -10.07 -17.15 -9.70
CA THR A 254 -11.48 -17.52 -9.82
C THR A 254 -11.93 -18.55 -8.78
N VAL A 255 -11.05 -19.49 -8.44
CA VAL A 255 -11.41 -20.62 -7.57
C VAL A 255 -11.27 -20.27 -6.09
N ARG A 256 -10.29 -19.44 -5.69
CA ARG A 256 -10.03 -19.15 -4.27
C ARG A 256 -10.15 -17.71 -3.84
N VAL A 257 -9.74 -16.76 -4.67
CA VAL A 257 -9.74 -15.35 -4.26
C VAL A 257 -11.11 -14.72 -4.48
N ARG A 258 -11.66 -14.83 -5.69
CA ARG A 258 -12.94 -14.20 -6.03
C ARG A 258 -14.10 -14.64 -5.11
N PRO A 259 -14.24 -15.91 -4.70
CA PRO A 259 -15.31 -16.33 -3.79
C PRO A 259 -15.24 -15.71 -2.38
N THR A 260 -14.08 -15.21 -1.95
CA THR A 260 -13.96 -14.50 -0.66
C THR A 260 -14.35 -13.03 -0.77
N LEU A 261 -14.46 -12.49 -1.99
CA LEU A 261 -14.73 -11.09 -2.28
C LEU A 261 -16.16 -10.82 -2.77
N ILE A 262 -17.02 -11.85 -2.78
CA ILE A 262 -18.42 -11.76 -3.21
C ILE A 262 -19.34 -12.43 -2.16
N PRO A 263 -20.66 -12.17 -2.20
CA PRO A 263 -21.60 -12.85 -1.32
C PRO A 263 -21.55 -14.38 -1.47
N PRO A 264 -21.71 -15.15 -0.37
CA PRO A 264 -22.02 -14.70 1.00
C PRO A 264 -20.79 -14.32 1.84
N SER A 265 -19.57 -14.56 1.35
CA SER A 265 -18.33 -14.34 2.12
C SER A 265 -18.02 -12.87 2.36
N ALA A 266 -18.46 -11.99 1.45
CA ALA A 266 -18.30 -10.55 1.56
C ALA A 266 -19.60 -9.81 1.18
N PRO A 267 -19.80 -8.58 1.69
CA PRO A 267 -20.91 -7.73 1.26
C PRO A 267 -20.90 -7.45 -0.25
N PRO A 268 -22.08 -7.31 -0.91
CA PRO A 268 -22.18 -7.08 -2.35
C PRO A 268 -21.44 -5.83 -2.85
N ASP A 269 -21.29 -4.83 -1.99
CA ASP A 269 -20.69 -3.52 -2.25
C ASP A 269 -19.22 -3.43 -1.77
N MET A 270 -18.61 -4.55 -1.37
CA MET A 270 -17.21 -4.57 -0.99
C MET A 270 -16.32 -4.19 -2.17
N THR A 271 -15.55 -3.12 -1.99
CA THR A 271 -14.59 -2.63 -2.98
C THR A 271 -13.44 -1.93 -2.28
N GLY A 272 -12.24 -2.00 -2.88
CA GLY A 272 -11.08 -1.26 -2.40
C GLY A 272 -11.27 0.27 -2.44
N LEU A 273 -12.27 0.80 -3.14
CA LEU A 273 -12.62 2.24 -3.08
C LEU A 273 -13.24 2.64 -1.74
N ARG A 274 -13.80 1.68 -1.02
CA ARG A 274 -14.39 1.85 0.31
C ARG A 274 -13.41 1.44 1.40
N TRP A 275 -12.13 1.23 1.06
CA TRP A 275 -11.10 1.02 2.06
C TRP A 275 -10.69 2.36 2.68
N ARG A 276 -10.63 2.39 4.01
CA ARG A 276 -10.58 3.62 4.82
C ARG A 276 -9.39 4.52 4.49
N ASP A 277 -8.18 3.96 4.43
CA ASP A 277 -6.96 4.75 4.18
C ASP A 277 -6.91 5.25 2.74
N HIS A 278 -7.51 4.53 1.79
CA HIS A 278 -7.66 4.99 0.42
C HIS A 278 -8.60 6.20 0.35
N GLU A 279 -9.79 6.13 0.97
CA GLU A 279 -10.71 7.28 1.05
C GLU A 279 -10.05 8.49 1.73
N TYR A 280 -9.31 8.23 2.82
CA TYR A 280 -8.58 9.27 3.54
C TYR A 280 -7.47 9.90 2.69
N LEU A 281 -6.68 9.09 1.97
CA LEU A 281 -5.65 9.58 1.05
C LEU A 281 -6.25 10.48 -0.04
N ILE A 282 -7.40 10.09 -0.62
CA ILE A 282 -8.07 10.93 -1.62
C ILE A 282 -8.52 12.27 -1.02
N ARG A 283 -9.00 12.28 0.23
CA ARG A 283 -9.31 13.53 0.96
C ARG A 283 -8.07 14.39 1.14
N VAL A 284 -6.96 13.82 1.60
CA VAL A 284 -5.68 14.55 1.76
C VAL A 284 -5.23 15.17 0.43
N LEU A 285 -5.28 14.42 -0.68
CA LEU A 285 -4.96 14.94 -2.00
C LEU A 285 -5.90 16.07 -2.45
N SER A 286 -7.19 15.97 -2.11
CA SER A 286 -8.16 17.03 -2.36
C SER A 286 -7.83 18.30 -1.58
N ASP A 287 -7.47 18.16 -0.31
CA ASP A 287 -7.12 19.29 0.58
C ASP A 287 -5.81 19.97 0.15
N LEU A 288 -4.88 19.21 -0.42
CA LEU A 288 -3.60 19.71 -0.95
C LEU A 288 -3.71 20.31 -2.35
N ARG A 289 -4.84 20.13 -3.06
CA ARG A 289 -5.04 20.62 -4.42
C ARG A 289 -4.68 22.10 -4.61
N PRO A 290 -5.07 23.05 -3.71
CA PRO A 290 -4.67 24.44 -3.86
C PRO A 290 -3.15 24.63 -3.82
N LEU A 291 -2.45 23.90 -2.94
CA LEU A 291 -0.99 23.97 -2.84
C LEU A 291 -0.31 23.43 -4.10
N PHE A 292 -0.84 22.34 -4.68
CA PHE A 292 -0.34 21.83 -5.96
C PHE A 292 -0.51 22.83 -7.12
N GLY A 293 -1.53 23.69 -7.04
CA GLY A 293 -1.78 24.74 -8.04
C GLY A 293 -0.85 25.95 -7.94
N ASP A 294 -0.16 26.10 -6.81
CA ASP A 294 0.68 27.26 -6.48
C ASP A 294 2.04 26.82 -5.91
N LEU A 295 2.61 25.74 -6.48
CA LEU A 295 3.92 25.25 -6.05
C LEU A 295 5.04 26.23 -6.45
N PRO A 296 6.02 26.48 -5.55
CA PRO A 296 7.24 27.19 -5.90
C PRO A 296 7.94 26.56 -7.11
N PRO A 297 8.55 27.38 -8.02
CA PRO A 297 9.19 26.87 -9.24
C PRO A 297 10.24 25.78 -8.99
N LEU A 298 10.93 25.81 -7.85
CA LEU A 298 11.93 24.81 -7.47
C LEU A 298 11.35 23.38 -7.32
N LEU A 299 10.04 23.25 -7.07
CA LEU A 299 9.34 21.96 -6.92
C LEU A 299 8.72 21.45 -8.21
N ALA A 300 8.79 22.20 -9.31
CA ALA A 300 8.09 21.86 -10.55
C ALA A 300 8.54 20.51 -11.15
N ALA A 301 9.81 20.13 -10.99
CA ALA A 301 10.32 18.85 -11.47
C ALA A 301 9.78 17.67 -10.65
N ASP A 302 9.81 17.79 -9.32
CA ASP A 302 9.33 16.76 -8.39
C ASP A 302 7.81 16.58 -8.48
N HIS A 303 7.09 17.68 -8.73
CA HIS A 303 5.65 17.64 -8.98
C HIS A 303 5.29 16.85 -10.24
N ARG A 304 6.04 17.03 -11.34
CA ARG A 304 5.85 16.23 -12.56
C ARG A 304 6.13 14.75 -12.31
N ARG A 305 7.21 14.44 -11.58
CA ARG A 305 7.54 13.05 -11.19
C ARG A 305 6.45 12.41 -10.35
N LEU A 306 5.83 13.15 -9.44
CA LEU A 306 4.68 12.66 -8.68
C LEU A 306 3.49 12.35 -9.60
N ALA A 307 3.19 13.24 -10.55
CA ALA A 307 2.11 13.02 -11.51
C ALA A 307 2.36 11.78 -12.38
N GLU A 308 3.60 11.58 -12.84
CA GLU A 308 4.03 10.37 -13.55
C GLU A 308 3.91 9.12 -12.68
N ALA A 309 4.35 9.17 -11.42
CA ALA A 309 4.24 8.06 -10.49
C ALA A 309 2.78 7.66 -10.21
N LEU A 310 1.88 8.64 -10.08
CA LEU A 310 0.44 8.39 -9.97
C LEU A 310 -0.09 7.69 -11.23
N ASP A 311 0.32 8.17 -12.40
CA ASP A 311 -0.03 7.63 -13.71
C ASP A 311 0.38 6.15 -13.85
N GLU A 312 1.63 5.86 -13.49
CA GLU A 312 2.23 4.52 -13.45
C GLU A 312 1.45 3.60 -12.49
N ALA A 313 1.11 4.08 -11.28
CA ALA A 313 0.37 3.28 -10.30
C ALA A 313 -1.04 2.90 -10.80
N TYR A 314 -1.74 3.79 -11.52
CA TYR A 314 -3.01 3.43 -12.15
C TYR A 314 -2.85 2.42 -13.27
N GLN A 315 -1.79 2.50 -14.09
CA GLN A 315 -1.57 1.50 -15.13
C GLN A 315 -1.22 0.14 -14.53
N ALA A 316 -0.43 0.09 -13.46
CA ALA A 316 -0.16 -1.14 -12.73
C ALA A 316 -1.47 -1.76 -12.21
N HIS A 317 -2.31 -0.98 -11.53
CA HIS A 317 -3.61 -1.45 -11.04
C HIS A 317 -4.51 -1.95 -12.19
N LYS A 318 -4.60 -1.20 -13.29
CA LYS A 318 -5.35 -1.61 -14.47
C LYS A 318 -4.84 -2.93 -15.05
N SER A 319 -3.52 -3.11 -15.14
CA SER A 319 -2.91 -4.33 -15.65
C SER A 319 -3.29 -5.55 -14.80
N VAL A 320 -3.29 -5.41 -13.47
CA VAL A 320 -3.72 -6.46 -12.55
C VAL A 320 -5.21 -6.78 -12.74
N CYS A 321 -6.07 -5.76 -12.85
CA CYS A 321 -7.47 -6.00 -13.14
C CYS A 321 -7.67 -6.70 -14.49
N SER A 322 -7.02 -6.24 -15.56
CA SER A 322 -7.11 -6.87 -16.87
C SER A 322 -6.64 -8.33 -16.87
N HIS A 323 -5.61 -8.66 -16.09
CA HIS A 323 -5.13 -10.04 -15.90
C HIS A 323 -6.22 -10.95 -15.31
N PHE A 324 -7.04 -10.43 -14.39
CA PHE A 324 -8.07 -11.23 -13.70
C PHE A 324 -9.48 -11.12 -14.24
N VAL A 325 -9.87 -10.04 -14.91
CA VAL A 325 -11.25 -9.89 -15.40
C VAL A 325 -11.31 -9.67 -16.90
N GLY A 326 -10.18 -9.69 -17.62
CA GLY A 326 -10.14 -9.28 -19.02
C GLY A 326 -10.44 -7.78 -19.21
N SER A 327 -10.29 -7.26 -20.43
CA SER A 327 -10.59 -5.85 -20.73
C SER A 327 -12.08 -5.51 -20.72
N ASP A 328 -12.94 -6.52 -20.89
CA ASP A 328 -14.33 -6.35 -21.33
C ASP A 328 -15.37 -6.78 -20.28
N THR A 329 -14.96 -7.29 -19.11
CA THR A 329 -15.92 -7.77 -18.09
C THR A 329 -16.22 -6.68 -17.06
N SER A 330 -17.50 -6.59 -16.66
CA SER A 330 -18.02 -5.60 -15.72
C SER A 330 -17.26 -5.63 -14.40
N SER A 331 -16.96 -4.46 -13.84
CA SER A 331 -16.44 -4.37 -12.48
C SER A 331 -17.41 -4.99 -11.48
N VAL A 332 -16.88 -5.64 -10.43
CA VAL A 332 -17.67 -6.03 -9.23
C VAL A 332 -18.52 -4.84 -8.72
N LEU A 333 -18.04 -3.61 -8.95
CA LEU A 333 -18.73 -2.38 -8.62
C LEU A 333 -20.14 -2.23 -9.23
N MET A 334 -20.42 -2.82 -10.41
CA MET A 334 -21.54 -2.37 -11.25
C MET A 334 -22.27 -3.47 -12.02
N ALA A 335 -22.23 -4.72 -11.56
CA ALA A 335 -22.95 -5.82 -12.22
C ALA A 335 -24.46 -5.51 -12.44
N ASP A 336 -25.07 -4.69 -11.57
CA ASP A 336 -26.52 -4.41 -11.60
C ASP A 336 -26.92 -2.97 -12.02
N ARG A 337 -25.99 -2.04 -12.32
CA ARG A 337 -26.38 -0.63 -12.55
C ARG A 337 -25.79 0.10 -13.75
N THR A 338 -24.62 -0.30 -14.26
CA THR A 338 -24.05 0.25 -15.51
C THR A 338 -23.08 -0.73 -16.14
N ASN A 339 -23.11 -0.90 -17.46
CA ASN A 339 -22.27 -1.83 -18.24
C ASN A 339 -20.78 -1.40 -18.36
N GLU A 340 -20.23 -0.71 -17.36
CA GLU A 340 -18.88 -0.10 -17.40
C GLU A 340 -17.83 -1.06 -16.80
N SER A 341 -16.77 -1.36 -17.55
CA SER A 341 -15.73 -2.31 -17.10
C SER A 341 -14.88 -1.75 -15.94
N ALA A 342 -14.24 -2.64 -15.17
CA ALA A 342 -13.31 -2.25 -14.10
C ALA A 342 -12.19 -1.33 -14.63
N VAL A 343 -11.72 -1.60 -15.85
CA VAL A 343 -10.68 -0.83 -16.53
C VAL A 343 -11.15 0.60 -16.85
N ALA A 344 -12.38 0.76 -17.35
CA ALA A 344 -12.96 2.07 -17.66
C ALA A 344 -13.16 2.91 -16.39
N THR A 345 -13.62 2.28 -15.30
CA THR A 345 -13.74 2.93 -13.99
C THR A 345 -12.39 3.40 -13.45
N LEU A 346 -11.35 2.57 -13.55
CA LEU A 346 -9.98 2.96 -13.16
C LEU A 346 -9.44 4.11 -14.01
N GLU A 347 -9.76 4.16 -15.30
CA GLU A 347 -9.36 5.30 -16.15
C GLU A 347 -10.06 6.61 -15.77
N ARG A 348 -11.34 6.54 -15.39
CA ARG A 348 -12.04 7.71 -14.83
C ARG A 348 -11.35 8.20 -13.56
N PHE A 349 -10.95 7.29 -12.67
CA PHE A 349 -10.23 7.64 -11.45
C PHE A 349 -8.83 8.19 -11.71
N ARG A 350 -8.08 7.60 -12.65
CA ARG A 350 -6.79 8.11 -13.10
C ARG A 350 -6.90 9.57 -13.52
N ARG A 351 -7.86 9.89 -14.39
CA ARG A 351 -8.11 11.28 -14.83
C ARG A 351 -8.52 12.19 -13.68
N SER A 352 -9.48 11.77 -12.87
CA SER A 352 -9.99 12.59 -11.76
C SER A 352 -8.93 12.88 -10.71
N ARG A 353 -8.12 11.89 -10.34
CA ARG A 353 -7.09 12.01 -9.30
C ARG A 353 -5.84 12.69 -9.83
N GLY A 354 -5.51 12.50 -11.11
CA GLY A 354 -4.52 13.31 -11.81
C GLY A 354 -4.85 14.80 -11.81
N GLN A 355 -6.14 15.18 -11.89
CA GLN A 355 -6.55 16.58 -11.76
C GLN A 355 -6.30 17.15 -10.36
N LEU A 356 -6.45 16.34 -9.30
CA LEU A 356 -6.15 16.77 -7.92
C LEU A 356 -4.66 17.10 -7.79
N VAL A 357 -3.79 16.20 -8.24
CA VAL A 357 -2.34 16.41 -8.20
C VAL A 357 -1.92 17.54 -9.13
N SER A 358 -2.55 17.73 -10.30
CA SER A 358 -2.17 18.82 -11.22
C SER A 358 -2.47 20.23 -10.70
N GLY A 359 -3.21 20.38 -9.59
CA GLY A 359 -3.66 21.67 -9.08
C GLY A 359 -4.73 22.38 -9.94
N ARG A 360 -5.06 21.85 -11.13
CA ARG A 360 -6.08 22.45 -12.02
C ARG A 360 -7.46 22.30 -11.41
N ARG A 361 -8.26 23.38 -11.36
CA ARG A 361 -9.70 23.30 -11.07
C ARG A 361 -10.43 22.55 -12.20
N PRO A 362 -11.54 21.83 -11.93
CA PRO A 362 -12.34 21.25 -13.02
C PRO A 362 -12.85 22.43 -13.85
N ARG A 363 -12.77 22.35 -15.18
CA ARG A 363 -13.40 23.36 -16.03
C ARG A 363 -14.90 23.32 -15.72
N GLY A 364 -15.39 24.32 -14.97
CA GLY A 364 -16.82 24.52 -14.81
C GLY A 364 -17.42 24.65 -16.19
N GLY A 365 -18.45 23.84 -16.49
CA GLY A 365 -19.21 24.01 -17.71
C GLY A 365 -19.67 25.46 -17.79
N ARG A 366 -19.25 26.17 -18.84
CA ARG A 366 -19.86 27.45 -19.17
C ARG A 366 -21.32 27.16 -19.39
N ARG A 367 -22.20 27.66 -18.51
CA ARG A 367 -23.56 27.93 -18.94
C ARG A 367 -23.42 28.96 -20.05
N GLU A 368 -23.78 28.54 -21.26
CA GLU A 368 -24.10 29.47 -22.32
C GLU A 368 -25.30 30.27 -21.83
N GLU A 369 -25.05 31.46 -21.29
CA GLU A 369 -26.02 32.53 -21.35
C GLU A 369 -25.99 33.03 -22.79
N GLN A 370 -26.95 32.55 -23.58
CA GLN A 370 -27.30 33.18 -24.85
C GLN A 370 -28.28 34.33 -24.55
N PRO A 371 -28.14 35.49 -25.22
CA PRO A 371 -29.00 36.65 -25.06
C PRO A 371 -30.44 36.41 -25.54
#